data_AF-A0A2K3NGZ7-F1
#
_entry.id   AF-A0A2K3NGZ7-F1
#
_cell.length_a   1.000
_cell.length_b   1.000
_cell.length_c   1.000
_cell.angle_alpha   90.00
_cell.angle_beta   90.00
_cell.angle_gamma   90.00
#
_symmetry.space_group_name_H-M   'P 1'
#
loop_
_entity.id
_entity.type
_entity.pdbx_description
1 polymer ?
#
loop_
_entity_poly.entity_id
_entity_poly.type
_entity_poly.pdbx_seq_one_letter_code
_entity_poly.pdbx_strand_id
1 'polypeptide(L)'
;LVFVVFTGEAWGYLGSRRFLVELDEHSDAVHGLNHSLIEKVLEIGSVGKGLSQGQGQGAKNFFAHAEGDSSATDQIMVALKHAQESLLSEDIRITSASASNPGIPPSSLMTFLNKNPGISGVVLEDFDSSFVNKFYHSYLDDLSNVNSSAVVAAASLVARTLYILASETNDVQNSTLAAINVNVTLVEQLMDCLLDCDPGLSCELVKKYISPASTCASNYVGVILDEPSSTPYLGYINDVPRFIWNFLADITSIPKENNSSSCQKGCNGRDEVCIKAETDGKGVCALSTTRYFLV
;
A
#
# COMPACT_ATOMS: atom_id res chain seq x y z
N LEU A 1 -5.44 -12.31 -3.03
CA LEU A 1 -4.86 -11.10 -2.37
C LEU A 1 -5.33 -9.87 -3.12
N VAL A 2 -5.72 -8.82 -2.40
CA VAL A 2 -6.10 -7.52 -2.99
C VAL A 2 -5.22 -6.47 -2.32
N PHE A 3 -4.60 -5.60 -3.11
CA PHE A 3 -3.86 -4.45 -2.62
C PHE A 3 -4.69 -3.20 -2.88
N VAL A 4 -4.82 -2.34 -1.88
CA VAL A 4 -5.58 -1.10 -1.96
C VAL A 4 -4.79 0.03 -1.33
N VAL A 5 -4.81 1.19 -1.96
CA VAL A 5 -4.22 2.43 -1.45
C VAL A 5 -5.34 3.45 -1.31
N PHE A 6 -5.67 3.81 -0.07
CA PHE A 6 -6.72 4.78 0.21
C PHE A 6 -6.15 6.20 0.24
N THR A 7 -6.75 7.10 -0.54
CA THR A 7 -6.50 8.54 -0.43
C THR A 7 -7.53 9.16 0.51
N GLY A 8 -7.16 10.22 1.23
CA GLY A 8 -8.10 10.95 2.07
C GLY A 8 -8.42 10.34 3.43
N GLU A 9 -7.61 9.40 3.93
CA GLU A 9 -7.83 8.81 5.25
C GLU A 9 -7.74 9.85 6.38
N ALA A 10 -6.84 10.83 6.27
CA ALA A 10 -6.73 11.95 7.21
C ALA A 10 -7.96 12.89 7.22
N TRP A 11 -8.86 12.77 6.23
CA TRP A 11 -10.08 13.56 6.10
C TRP A 11 -11.33 12.76 6.48
N GLY A 12 -11.24 12.01 7.58
CA GLY A 12 -12.34 11.23 8.11
C GLY A 12 -12.58 9.93 7.34
N TYR A 13 -11.48 9.24 6.98
CA TYR A 13 -11.49 7.94 6.32
C TYR A 13 -12.22 7.96 4.97
N LEU A 14 -12.02 9.03 4.19
CA LEU A 14 -12.81 9.29 2.99
C LEU A 14 -12.69 8.14 1.98
N GLY A 15 -11.46 7.70 1.68
CA GLY A 15 -11.19 6.66 0.71
C GLY A 15 -11.72 5.30 1.13
N SER A 16 -11.41 4.87 2.35
CA SER A 16 -11.85 3.56 2.85
C SER A 16 -13.37 3.48 3.03
N ARG A 17 -14.02 4.53 3.51
CA ARG A 17 -15.49 4.60 3.56
C ARG A 17 -16.11 4.56 2.17
N ARG A 18 -15.56 5.31 1.20
CA ARG A 18 -16.10 5.30 -0.16
C ARG A 18 -15.91 3.94 -0.82
N PHE A 19 -14.77 3.28 -0.64
CA PHE A 19 -14.55 1.91 -1.11
C PHE A 19 -15.59 0.92 -0.57
N LEU A 20 -15.96 1.01 0.71
CA LEU A 20 -17.00 0.16 1.29
C LEU A 20 -18.39 0.45 0.72
N VAL A 21 -18.68 1.70 0.32
CA VAL A 21 -19.90 2.07 -0.40
C VAL A 21 -19.88 1.49 -1.81
N GLU A 22 -18.76 1.57 -2.54
CA GLU A 22 -18.62 0.95 -3.87
C GLU A 22 -18.88 -0.56 -3.82
N LEU A 23 -18.44 -1.23 -2.75
CA LEU A 23 -18.74 -2.64 -2.48
C LEU A 23 -20.23 -2.92 -2.21
N ASP A 24 -20.94 -2.00 -1.53
CA ASP A 24 -22.39 -2.12 -1.34
C ASP A 24 -23.14 -1.92 -2.68
N GLU A 25 -22.68 -0.95 -3.48
CA GLU A 25 -23.28 -0.58 -4.76
C GLU A 25 -22.91 -1.54 -5.90
N HIS A 26 -21.94 -2.45 -5.67
CA HIS A 26 -21.41 -3.39 -6.66
C HIS A 26 -20.93 -2.67 -7.93
N SER A 27 -20.23 -1.55 -7.76
CA SER A 27 -19.76 -0.76 -8.89
C SER A 27 -18.68 -1.48 -9.70
N ASP A 28 -18.44 -0.99 -10.92
CA ASP A 28 -17.41 -1.54 -11.80
C ASP A 28 -15.99 -1.45 -11.20
N ALA A 29 -15.75 -0.50 -10.30
CA ALA A 29 -14.45 -0.30 -9.66
C ALA A 29 -14.04 -1.45 -8.72
N VAL A 30 -15.03 -2.17 -8.18
CA VAL A 30 -14.85 -3.28 -7.25
C VAL A 30 -15.34 -4.60 -7.85
N HIS A 31 -15.54 -4.66 -9.16
CA HIS A 31 -16.03 -5.86 -9.84
C HIS A 31 -15.19 -7.10 -9.50
N GLY A 32 -15.86 -8.15 -9.00
CA GLY A 32 -15.21 -9.38 -8.54
C GLY A 32 -14.87 -9.39 -7.04
N LEU A 33 -15.13 -8.30 -6.32
CA LEU A 33 -15.04 -8.20 -4.87
C LEU A 33 -16.44 -8.02 -4.27
N ASN A 34 -16.63 -8.55 -3.08
CA ASN A 34 -17.80 -8.28 -2.25
C ASN A 34 -17.40 -8.36 -0.77
N HIS A 35 -18.25 -7.85 0.12
CA HIS A 35 -17.96 -7.84 1.57
C HIS A 35 -17.71 -9.22 2.17
N SER A 36 -18.40 -10.25 1.69
CA SER A 36 -18.27 -11.61 2.23
C SER A 36 -16.95 -12.31 1.88
N LEU A 37 -16.23 -11.80 0.87
CA LEU A 37 -14.92 -12.34 0.47
C LEU A 37 -13.76 -11.74 1.30
N ILE A 38 -14.02 -10.68 2.07
CA ILE A 38 -12.99 -10.00 2.86
C ILE A 38 -12.96 -10.62 4.26
N GLU A 39 -12.08 -11.59 4.45
CA GLU A 39 -11.91 -12.26 5.74
C GLU A 39 -10.87 -11.58 6.65
N LYS A 40 -9.80 -11.06 6.03
CA LYS A 40 -8.59 -10.57 6.72
C LYS A 40 -8.14 -9.25 6.13
N VAL A 41 -7.79 -8.31 6.99
CA VAL A 41 -7.21 -7.02 6.61
C VAL A 41 -5.86 -6.86 7.30
N LEU A 42 -4.79 -6.69 6.53
CA LEU A 42 -3.48 -6.30 7.03
C LEU A 42 -3.20 -4.88 6.52
N GLU A 43 -3.23 -3.91 7.42
CA GLU A 43 -2.94 -2.52 7.11
C GLU A 43 -1.51 -2.16 7.53
N ILE A 44 -0.85 -1.32 6.73
CA ILE A 44 0.49 -0.81 6.99
C ILE A 44 0.33 0.65 7.40
N GLY A 45 0.65 0.95 8.65
CA GLY A 45 0.65 2.31 9.19
C GLY A 45 2.02 2.99 9.04
N SER A 46 2.42 3.70 10.08
CA SER A 46 3.75 4.30 10.20
C SER A 46 4.79 3.22 10.41
N VAL A 47 5.60 2.90 9.39
CA VAL A 47 6.72 1.94 9.50
C VAL A 47 8.10 2.57 9.29
N GLY A 48 8.11 3.86 8.97
CA GLY A 48 9.30 4.59 8.55
C GLY A 48 10.32 4.84 9.67
N LYS A 49 9.92 4.75 10.94
CA LYS A 49 10.78 5.03 12.10
C LYS A 49 10.98 3.83 13.01
N GLY A 50 10.74 2.61 12.52
CA GLY A 50 10.92 1.36 13.27
C GLY A 50 12.35 1.04 13.71
N LEU A 51 13.35 1.90 13.42
CA LEU A 51 14.73 1.67 13.84
C LEU A 51 14.93 2.07 15.32
N SER A 52 15.35 1.12 16.15
CA SER A 52 15.79 1.40 17.53
C SER A 52 16.93 2.43 17.52
N GLN A 53 16.92 3.41 18.42
CA GLN A 53 17.88 4.52 18.43
C GLN A 53 19.34 4.07 18.25
N GLY A 54 19.92 4.45 17.11
CA GLY A 54 21.29 4.16 16.68
C GLY A 54 21.38 4.32 15.16
N GLN A 55 22.28 5.16 14.67
CA GLN A 55 22.45 5.46 13.24
C GLN A 55 22.67 4.17 12.42
N GLY A 56 21.64 3.72 11.69
CA GLY A 56 21.72 2.70 10.64
C GLY A 56 22.05 1.25 11.06
N GLN A 57 22.23 0.95 12.35
CA GLN A 57 22.63 -0.38 12.85
C GLN A 57 21.79 -0.86 14.05
N GLY A 58 20.53 -0.44 14.13
CA GLY A 58 19.58 -0.85 15.18
C GLY A 58 18.65 -2.00 14.76
N ALA A 59 18.10 -2.68 15.76
CA ALA A 59 16.98 -3.60 15.59
C ALA A 59 15.76 -2.84 15.03
N LYS A 60 15.06 -3.43 14.06
CA LYS A 60 13.83 -2.87 13.47
C LYS A 60 12.65 -3.42 14.23
N ASN A 61 12.00 -2.59 15.03
CA ASN A 61 10.87 -2.97 15.85
C ASN A 61 9.57 -2.50 15.19
N PHE A 62 8.61 -3.41 15.13
CA PHE A 62 7.26 -3.15 14.69
C PHE A 62 6.27 -3.73 15.69
N PHE A 63 5.09 -3.14 15.73
CA PHE A 63 3.99 -3.49 16.61
C PHE A 63 2.78 -3.87 15.75
N ALA A 64 2.21 -5.03 16.04
CA ALA A 64 0.95 -5.47 15.47
C ALA A 64 -0.19 -5.05 16.39
N HIS A 65 -0.97 -4.07 15.94
CA HIS A 65 -2.17 -3.63 16.62
C HIS A 65 -3.36 -4.38 16.06
N ALA A 66 -4.14 -5.03 16.91
CA ALA A 66 -5.32 -5.77 16.51
C ALA A 66 -6.50 -5.42 17.43
N GLU A 67 -7.70 -5.41 16.87
CA GLU A 67 -8.93 -5.24 17.62
C GLU A 67 -9.55 -6.63 17.88
N GLY A 68 -9.62 -7.03 19.15
CA GLY A 68 -10.24 -8.29 19.57
C GLY A 68 -9.42 -9.56 19.28
N ASP A 69 -9.82 -10.65 19.95
CA ASP A 69 -9.21 -11.97 19.81
C ASP A 69 -10.05 -12.82 18.85
N SER A 70 -9.57 -13.01 17.62
CA SER A 70 -10.21 -13.85 16.62
C SER A 70 -9.21 -14.83 16.01
N SER A 71 -9.71 -15.97 15.52
CA SER A 71 -8.88 -16.95 14.83
C SER A 71 -8.20 -16.37 13.58
N ALA A 72 -8.82 -15.37 12.95
CA ALA A 72 -8.26 -14.72 11.77
C ALA A 72 -7.12 -13.74 12.15
N THR A 73 -7.26 -13.01 13.26
CA THR A 73 -6.16 -12.20 13.83
C THR A 73 -4.99 -13.11 14.24
N ASP A 74 -5.27 -14.23 14.90
CA ASP A 74 -4.24 -15.21 15.29
C ASP A 74 -3.47 -15.74 14.08
N GLN A 75 -4.16 -16.03 12.97
CA GLN A 75 -3.53 -16.45 11.72
C GLN A 75 -2.59 -15.37 11.16
N ILE A 76 -2.98 -14.09 11.19
CA ILE A 76 -2.12 -12.99 10.76
C ILE A 76 -0.89 -12.88 11.67
N MET A 77 -1.08 -12.99 12.99
CA MET A 77 0.01 -12.94 13.97
C MET A 77 1.00 -14.10 13.83
N VAL A 78 0.50 -15.32 13.62
CA VAL A 78 1.35 -16.49 13.33
C VAL A 78 2.12 -16.30 12.03
N ALA A 79 1.47 -15.79 10.98
CA ALA A 79 2.14 -15.52 9.71
C ALA A 79 3.23 -14.43 9.84
N LEU A 80 2.98 -13.36 10.60
CA LEU A 80 3.96 -12.32 10.91
C LEU A 80 5.17 -12.89 11.66
N LYS A 81 4.94 -13.74 12.66
CA LYS A 81 6.01 -14.39 13.42
C LYS A 81 6.84 -15.34 12.56
N HIS A 82 6.18 -16.16 11.75
CA HIS A 82 6.86 -17.05 10.82
C HIS A 82 7.67 -16.26 9.76
N ALA A 83 7.12 -15.17 9.23
CA ALA A 83 7.85 -14.27 8.35
C ALA A 83 9.09 -13.66 9.05
N GLN A 84 8.95 -13.21 10.30
CA GLN A 84 10.08 -12.70 11.11
C GLN A 84 11.16 -13.76 11.31
N GLU A 85 10.80 -15.01 11.63
CA GLU A 85 11.74 -16.12 11.80
C GLU A 85 12.49 -16.47 10.51
N SER A 86 11.85 -16.27 9.35
CA SER A 86 12.53 -16.44 8.06
C SER A 86 13.53 -15.31 7.74
N LEU A 87 13.50 -14.20 8.49
CA LEU A 87 14.28 -12.97 8.30
C LEU A 87 15.30 -12.72 9.42
N LEU A 88 15.72 -13.76 10.16
CA LEU A 88 16.61 -13.61 11.33
C LEU A 88 17.91 -12.83 11.07
N SER A 89 18.42 -12.83 9.83
CA SER A 89 19.60 -12.05 9.45
C SER A 89 19.38 -10.53 9.45
N GLU A 90 18.13 -10.06 9.50
CA GLU A 90 17.78 -8.63 9.35
C GLU A 90 17.51 -7.90 10.69
N ASP A 91 17.59 -8.59 11.83
CA ASP A 91 17.27 -8.08 13.19
C ASP A 91 15.92 -7.33 13.23
N ILE A 92 14.89 -8.01 12.73
CA ILE A 92 13.49 -7.54 12.72
C ILE A 92 12.76 -8.16 13.91
N ARG A 93 12.02 -7.33 14.64
CA ARG A 93 11.19 -7.72 15.78
C ARG A 93 9.76 -7.26 15.54
N ILE A 94 8.83 -8.20 15.52
CA ILE A 94 7.40 -7.92 15.55
C ILE A 94 6.85 -8.34 16.91
N THR A 95 6.12 -7.46 17.59
CA THR A 95 5.43 -7.76 18.85
C THR A 95 3.98 -7.35 18.77
N SER A 96 3.09 -8.02 19.51
CA SER A 96 1.74 -7.50 19.71
C SER A 96 1.82 -6.16 20.44
N ALA A 97 1.00 -5.20 20.02
CA ALA A 97 0.84 -3.95 20.74
C ALA A 97 0.26 -4.21 22.14
N SER A 98 0.52 -3.29 23.07
CA SER A 98 0.09 -3.41 24.46
C SER A 98 -1.44 -3.48 24.56
N ALA A 99 -1.94 -4.45 25.31
CA ALA A 99 -3.36 -4.56 25.65
C ALA A 99 -3.89 -3.38 26.50
N SER A 100 -2.99 -2.50 26.98
CA SER A 100 -3.38 -1.25 27.65
C SER A 100 -3.78 -0.14 26.67
N ASN A 101 -3.51 -0.30 25.38
CA ASN A 101 -3.94 0.66 24.37
C ASN A 101 -5.47 0.68 24.26
N PRO A 102 -6.08 1.82 23.90
CA PRO A 102 -7.54 1.96 23.86
C PRO A 102 -8.23 1.22 22.69
N GLY A 103 -7.47 0.48 21.88
CA GLY A 103 -7.90 -0.19 20.64
C GLY A 103 -6.81 -0.09 19.58
N ILE A 104 -7.17 -0.31 18.32
CA ILE A 104 -6.26 -0.05 17.19
C ILE A 104 -6.02 1.47 16.97
N PRO A 105 -4.86 1.87 16.43
CA PRO A 105 -4.60 3.27 16.06
C PRO A 105 -5.50 3.72 14.91
N PRO A 106 -5.73 5.05 14.74
CA PRO A 106 -6.50 5.60 13.62
C PRO A 106 -6.03 5.04 12.28
N SER A 107 -6.89 4.25 11.63
CA SER A 107 -6.53 3.43 10.47
C SER A 107 -7.77 3.10 9.65
N SER A 108 -7.57 2.75 8.38
CA SER A 108 -8.64 2.34 7.46
C SER A 108 -9.38 1.13 8.02
N LEU A 109 -8.70 0.23 8.74
CA LEU A 109 -9.24 -0.95 9.42
C LEU A 109 -10.42 -0.59 10.33
N MET A 110 -10.42 0.58 10.98
CA MET A 110 -11.56 1.06 11.76
C MET A 110 -12.85 1.11 10.94
N THR A 111 -12.77 1.50 9.67
CA THR A 111 -13.96 1.56 8.80
C THR A 111 -14.47 0.18 8.42
N PHE A 112 -13.57 -0.76 8.17
CA PHE A 112 -13.92 -2.16 7.89
C PHE A 112 -14.58 -2.82 9.11
N LEU A 113 -14.01 -2.64 10.31
CA LEU A 113 -14.57 -3.17 11.56
C LEU A 113 -15.94 -2.57 11.87
N ASN A 114 -16.11 -1.26 11.66
CA ASN A 114 -17.40 -0.58 11.84
C ASN A 114 -18.46 -1.09 10.85
N LYS A 115 -18.07 -1.40 9.61
CA LYS A 115 -18.98 -1.90 8.57
C LYS A 115 -19.35 -3.36 8.80
N ASN A 116 -18.39 -4.19 9.21
CA ASN A 116 -18.58 -5.60 9.51
C ASN A 116 -17.66 -6.05 10.66
N PRO A 117 -18.20 -6.20 11.89
CA PRO A 117 -17.43 -6.67 13.04
C PRO A 117 -16.87 -8.09 12.90
N GLY A 118 -17.31 -8.86 11.90
CA GLY A 118 -16.74 -10.18 11.59
C GLY A 118 -15.41 -10.11 10.83
N ILE A 119 -15.04 -8.95 10.28
CA ILE A 119 -13.72 -8.74 9.68
C ILE A 119 -12.69 -8.70 10.80
N SER A 120 -11.57 -9.37 10.58
CA SER A 120 -10.43 -9.33 11.50
C SER A 120 -9.24 -8.71 10.80
N GLY A 121 -8.39 -8.03 11.56
CA GLY A 121 -7.24 -7.40 10.97
C GLY A 121 -6.18 -6.94 11.94
N VAL A 122 -5.04 -6.60 11.37
CA VAL A 122 -3.86 -6.09 12.08
C VAL A 122 -3.41 -4.82 11.39
N VAL A 123 -3.08 -3.79 12.17
CA VAL A 123 -2.34 -2.61 11.72
C VAL A 123 -0.88 -2.77 12.15
N LEU A 124 0.03 -2.78 11.19
CA LEU A 124 1.47 -2.85 11.43
C LEU A 124 2.02 -1.42 11.60
N GLU A 125 2.58 -1.13 12.77
CA GLU A 125 3.09 0.19 13.16
C GLU A 125 4.54 0.12 13.67
N ASP A 126 5.22 1.26 13.73
CA ASP A 126 6.54 1.45 14.34
C ASP A 126 6.48 1.89 15.81
N PHE A 127 5.28 1.99 16.37
CA PHE A 127 5.04 2.38 17.75
C PHE A 127 4.08 1.44 18.49
N ASP A 128 4.28 1.35 19.80
CA ASP A 128 3.39 0.61 20.70
C ASP A 128 2.17 1.44 21.11
N SER A 129 2.36 2.61 21.73
CA SER A 129 1.25 3.40 22.32
C SER A 129 1.15 4.83 21.79
N SER A 130 2.22 5.36 21.21
CA SER A 130 2.26 6.74 20.70
C SER A 130 3.20 6.85 19.51
N PHE A 131 2.82 7.61 18.49
CA PHE A 131 3.65 7.83 17.30
C PHE A 131 5.11 8.15 17.63
N VAL A 132 6.04 7.43 17.00
CA VAL A 132 7.46 7.78 17.02
C VAL A 132 7.72 9.04 16.19
N ASN A 133 6.88 9.27 15.17
CA ASN A 133 6.96 10.45 14.32
C ASN A 133 6.54 11.73 15.06
N LYS A 134 7.49 12.65 15.26
CA LYS A 134 7.26 13.95 15.90
C LYS A 134 6.68 15.00 14.95
N PHE A 135 6.70 14.72 13.65
CA PHE A 135 6.28 15.63 12.59
C PHE A 135 5.05 15.12 11.86
N TYR A 136 4.27 14.20 12.44
CA TYR A 136 3.09 13.61 11.80
C TYR A 136 2.20 14.65 11.10
N HIS A 137 2.03 14.50 9.78
CA HIS A 137 1.28 15.43 8.90
C HIS A 137 1.79 16.89 8.88
N SER A 138 3.05 17.12 9.23
CA SER A 138 3.71 18.42 9.12
C SER A 138 4.54 18.52 7.83
N TYR A 139 4.90 19.75 7.45
CA TYR A 139 5.84 20.01 6.36
C TYR A 139 7.27 19.51 6.66
N LEU A 140 7.58 19.18 7.91
CA LEU A 140 8.85 18.57 8.35
C LEU A 140 8.83 17.03 8.29
N ASP A 141 7.73 16.44 7.82
CA ASP A 141 7.60 15.01 7.63
C ASP A 141 8.10 14.60 6.24
N ASP A 142 9.41 14.74 6.04
CA ASP A 142 10.09 14.53 4.77
C ASP A 142 11.00 13.29 4.78
N LEU A 143 11.70 13.05 3.67
CA LEU A 143 12.65 11.94 3.52
C LEU A 143 13.66 11.84 4.68
N SER A 144 14.11 12.96 5.26
CA SER A 144 15.08 12.96 6.36
C SER A 144 14.51 12.40 7.67
N ASN A 145 13.18 12.37 7.78
CA ASN A 145 12.46 11.85 8.93
C ASN A 145 12.19 10.34 8.86
N VAL A 146 12.47 9.70 7.72
CA VAL A 146 12.17 8.29 7.42
C VAL A 146 13.46 7.49 7.24
N ASN A 147 13.47 6.24 7.71
CA ASN A 147 14.60 5.33 7.55
C ASN A 147 14.31 4.27 6.47
N SER A 148 15.07 4.27 5.38
CA SER A 148 14.89 3.32 4.28
C SER A 148 15.04 1.86 4.72
N SER A 149 15.98 1.56 5.62
CA SER A 149 16.17 0.20 6.13
C SER A 149 14.98 -0.31 6.96
N ALA A 150 14.25 0.58 7.64
CA ALA A 150 13.00 0.24 8.32
C ALA A 150 11.88 -0.04 7.31
N VAL A 151 11.77 0.77 6.25
CA VAL A 151 10.78 0.54 5.18
C VAL A 151 11.06 -0.78 4.44
N VAL A 152 12.33 -1.08 4.14
CA VAL A 152 12.74 -2.37 3.56
C VAL A 152 12.37 -3.54 4.48
N ALA A 153 12.66 -3.43 5.78
CA ALA A 153 12.33 -4.46 6.75
C ALA A 153 10.81 -4.72 6.84
N ALA A 154 10.00 -3.65 6.87
CA ALA A 154 8.55 -3.74 6.86
C ALA A 154 8.04 -4.38 5.56
N ALA A 155 8.59 -3.99 4.40
CA ALA A 155 8.23 -4.58 3.11
C ALA A 155 8.58 -6.08 3.04
N SER A 156 9.75 -6.48 3.56
CA SER A 156 10.18 -7.89 3.62
C SER A 156 9.23 -8.70 4.51
N LEU A 157 8.90 -8.16 5.68
CA LEU A 157 7.98 -8.79 6.64
C LEU A 157 6.59 -8.95 6.03
N VAL A 158 6.03 -7.89 5.45
CA VAL A 158 4.69 -7.92 4.83
C VAL A 158 4.65 -8.86 3.64
N ALA A 159 5.63 -8.81 2.73
CA ALA A 159 5.64 -9.66 1.53
C ALA A 159 5.61 -11.15 1.89
N ARG A 160 6.44 -11.57 2.85
CA ARG A 160 6.47 -12.97 3.32
C ARG A 160 5.23 -13.34 4.11
N THR A 161 4.70 -12.43 4.92
CA THR A 161 3.44 -12.62 5.66
C THR A 161 2.27 -12.87 4.70
N LEU A 162 2.13 -12.04 3.66
CA LEU A 162 1.08 -12.18 2.66
C LEU A 162 1.21 -13.48 1.87
N TYR A 163 2.44 -13.91 1.56
CA TYR A 163 2.67 -15.21 0.93
C TYR A 163 2.23 -16.37 1.82
N ILE A 164 2.57 -16.34 3.12
CA ILE A 164 2.15 -17.35 4.08
C ILE A 164 0.63 -17.40 4.19
N LEU A 165 -0.03 -16.25 4.31
CA LEU A 165 -1.49 -16.16 4.41
C LEU A 165 -2.23 -16.60 3.14
N ALA A 166 -1.62 -16.42 1.98
CA ALA A 166 -2.19 -16.82 0.70
C ALA A 166 -1.86 -18.27 0.30
N SER A 167 -0.95 -18.93 1.03
CA SER A 167 -0.56 -20.31 0.76
C SER A 167 -1.62 -21.29 1.26
N GLU A 168 -1.97 -22.27 0.44
CA GLU A 168 -2.89 -23.36 0.82
C GLU A 168 -2.23 -24.38 1.75
N THR A 169 -0.91 -24.40 1.82
CA THR A 169 -0.15 -25.31 2.68
C THR A 169 0.19 -24.64 4.01
N ASN A 170 -0.15 -25.29 5.12
CA ASN A 170 0.17 -24.83 6.48
C ASN A 170 1.68 -24.76 6.77
N ASP A 171 2.51 -25.51 6.02
CA ASP A 171 3.96 -25.59 6.21
C ASP A 171 4.72 -24.97 5.02
N VAL A 172 4.69 -23.64 4.92
CA VAL A 172 5.51 -22.91 3.95
C VAL A 172 6.98 -23.08 4.30
N GLN A 173 7.78 -23.60 3.37
CA GLN A 173 9.20 -23.86 3.61
C GLN A 173 10.01 -22.55 3.66
N ASN A 174 10.98 -22.49 4.58
CA ASN A 174 11.89 -21.34 4.72
C ASN A 174 12.66 -21.03 3.43
N SER A 175 12.97 -22.04 2.60
CA SER A 175 13.63 -21.84 1.30
C SER A 175 12.76 -21.07 0.32
N THR A 176 11.43 -21.29 0.35
CA THR A 176 10.47 -20.55 -0.47
C THR A 176 10.38 -19.10 0.01
N LEU A 177 10.30 -18.89 1.32
CA LEU A 177 10.30 -17.53 1.90
C LEU A 177 11.60 -16.79 1.57
N ALA A 178 12.75 -17.48 1.60
CA ALA A 178 14.05 -16.90 1.24
C ALA A 178 14.15 -16.47 -0.24
N ALA A 179 13.30 -16.99 -1.13
CA ALA A 179 13.22 -16.52 -2.51
C ALA A 179 12.47 -15.18 -2.64
N ILE A 180 11.63 -14.82 -1.66
CA ILE A 180 10.90 -13.56 -1.60
C ILE A 180 11.81 -12.51 -0.99
N ASN A 181 12.34 -11.65 -1.86
CA ASN A 181 13.29 -10.61 -1.51
C ASN A 181 12.80 -9.25 -1.99
N VAL A 182 12.95 -8.25 -1.12
CA VAL A 182 12.65 -6.86 -1.47
C VAL A 182 13.77 -6.30 -2.34
N ASN A 183 13.39 -5.61 -3.42
CA ASN A 183 14.33 -4.82 -4.21
C ASN A 183 14.63 -3.51 -3.47
N VAL A 184 15.73 -3.50 -2.71
CA VAL A 184 16.16 -2.36 -1.88
C VAL A 184 16.31 -1.08 -2.71
N THR A 185 16.94 -1.17 -3.89
CA THR A 185 17.12 -0.02 -4.79
C THR A 185 15.79 0.56 -5.24
N LEU A 186 14.78 -0.29 -5.50
CA LEU A 186 13.45 0.19 -5.87
C LEU A 186 12.76 0.90 -4.69
N VAL A 187 12.91 0.40 -3.47
CA VAL A 187 12.38 1.06 -2.26
C VAL A 187 13.02 2.45 -2.08
N GLU A 188 14.34 2.54 -2.17
CA GLU A 188 15.07 3.81 -2.06
C GLU A 188 14.65 4.79 -3.17
N GLN A 189 14.55 4.33 -4.42
CA GLN A 189 14.06 5.15 -5.53
C GLN A 189 12.63 5.65 -5.30
N LEU A 190 11.72 4.80 -4.82
CA LEU A 190 10.35 5.20 -4.50
C LEU A 190 10.33 6.25 -3.39
N MET A 191 11.16 6.09 -2.34
CA MET A 191 11.28 7.06 -1.27
C MET A 191 11.82 8.41 -1.76
N ASP A 192 12.90 8.41 -2.54
CA ASP A 192 13.47 9.63 -3.10
C ASP A 192 12.46 10.37 -4.00
N CYS A 193 11.69 9.64 -4.81
CA CYS A 193 10.70 10.24 -5.71
C CYS A 193 9.46 10.78 -4.96
N LEU A 194 9.03 10.12 -3.89
CA LEU A 194 7.75 10.39 -3.22
C LEU A 194 7.87 11.22 -1.94
N LEU A 195 9.06 11.31 -1.35
CA LEU A 195 9.30 11.98 -0.06
C LEU A 195 10.28 13.16 -0.15
N ASP A 196 10.82 13.43 -1.34
CA ASP A 196 11.67 14.59 -1.63
C ASP A 196 11.06 15.45 -2.76
N CYS A 197 11.56 16.67 -2.91
CA CYS A 197 11.22 17.62 -3.97
C CYS A 197 12.32 17.75 -5.04
N ASP A 198 13.54 17.28 -4.77
CA ASP A 198 14.68 17.35 -5.70
C ASP A 198 15.37 15.99 -5.88
N PRO A 199 15.13 15.27 -6.99
CA PRO A 199 14.26 15.64 -8.11
C PRO A 199 12.77 15.39 -7.81
N GLY A 200 12.43 14.70 -6.71
CA GLY A 200 11.07 14.32 -6.34
C GLY A 200 10.35 13.57 -7.47
N LEU A 201 9.11 13.97 -7.78
CA LEU A 201 8.30 13.42 -8.87
C LEU A 201 8.94 13.63 -10.26
N SER A 202 9.95 14.48 -10.40
CA SER A 202 10.73 14.58 -11.65
C SER A 202 11.81 13.51 -11.81
N CYS A 203 11.91 12.55 -10.89
CA CYS A 203 12.81 11.41 -11.01
C CYS A 203 12.47 10.52 -12.22
N GLU A 204 13.46 9.75 -12.69
CA GLU A 204 13.30 8.86 -13.85
C GLU A 204 12.27 7.76 -13.62
N LEU A 205 12.04 7.32 -12.38
CA LEU A 205 11.02 6.32 -12.08
C LEU A 205 9.62 6.87 -12.37
N VAL A 206 9.28 8.05 -11.86
CA VAL A 206 7.95 8.65 -12.05
C VAL A 206 7.72 9.07 -13.50
N LYS A 207 8.73 9.66 -14.15
CA LYS A 207 8.67 10.07 -15.57
C LYS A 207 8.44 8.92 -16.55
N LYS A 208 8.71 7.66 -16.16
CA LYS A 208 8.36 6.47 -16.96
C LYS A 208 6.86 6.20 -17.03
N TYR A 209 6.07 6.79 -16.12
CA TYR A 209 4.65 6.47 -15.96
C TYR A 209 3.74 7.65 -16.20
N ILE A 210 4.11 8.84 -15.72
CA ILE A 210 3.25 10.03 -15.78
C ILE A 210 4.04 11.26 -16.21
N SER A 211 3.31 12.28 -16.63
CA SER A 211 3.81 13.66 -16.76
C SER A 211 3.39 14.43 -15.51
N PRO A 212 4.26 14.54 -14.48
CA PRO A 212 3.92 15.21 -13.23
C PRO A 212 3.75 16.72 -13.43
N ALA A 213 2.78 17.31 -12.73
CA ALA A 213 2.54 18.75 -12.72
C ALA A 213 3.40 19.49 -11.69
N SER A 214 3.88 18.78 -10.66
CA SER A 214 4.73 19.29 -9.58
C SER A 214 5.99 18.44 -9.42
N THR A 215 7.06 19.03 -8.88
CA THR A 215 8.24 18.26 -8.46
C THR A 215 8.05 17.63 -7.08
N CYS A 216 7.37 18.33 -6.16
CA CYS A 216 7.06 17.80 -4.84
C CYS A 216 5.80 16.94 -4.87
N ALA A 217 5.88 15.75 -4.28
CA ALA A 217 4.71 14.93 -3.99
C ALA A 217 3.80 15.61 -2.95
N SER A 218 2.48 15.56 -3.19
CA SER A 218 1.49 16.06 -2.24
C SER A 218 0.43 14.99 -1.99
N ASN A 219 0.23 14.69 -0.71
CA ASN A 219 -0.81 13.76 -0.24
C ASN A 219 -2.11 14.50 0.15
N TYR A 220 -2.17 15.82 -0.05
CA TYR A 220 -3.40 16.59 0.12
C TYR A 220 -4.39 16.19 -0.97
N VAL A 221 -5.60 15.77 -0.60
CA VAL A 221 -6.58 15.21 -1.55
C VAL A 221 -7.16 16.21 -2.56
N GLY A 222 -6.91 17.50 -2.40
CA GLY A 222 -7.47 18.51 -3.29
C GLY A 222 -8.97 18.71 -3.09
N VAL A 223 -9.61 19.31 -4.09
CA VAL A 223 -11.07 19.54 -4.12
C VAL A 223 -11.57 19.11 -5.49
N ILE A 224 -12.62 18.30 -5.50
CA ILE A 224 -13.34 17.93 -6.73
C ILE A 224 -14.38 19.00 -7.00
N LEU A 225 -14.33 19.60 -8.19
CA LEU A 225 -15.23 20.70 -8.57
C LEU A 225 -16.49 20.21 -9.30
N ASP A 226 -16.45 19.02 -9.89
CA ASP A 226 -17.55 18.41 -10.65
C ASP A 226 -18.15 17.20 -9.92
N GLU A 227 -19.20 16.60 -10.49
CA GLU A 227 -19.73 15.34 -9.98
C GLU A 227 -18.68 14.20 -10.11
N PRO A 228 -18.46 13.40 -9.06
CA PRO A 228 -17.55 12.25 -9.13
C PRO A 228 -17.96 11.26 -10.24
N SER A 229 -17.00 10.87 -11.08
CA SER A 229 -17.17 9.87 -12.15
C SER A 229 -16.16 8.72 -12.05
N SER A 230 -16.56 7.50 -12.39
CA SER A 230 -15.68 6.32 -12.44
C SER A 230 -14.52 6.44 -13.44
N THR A 231 -14.60 7.40 -14.36
CA THR A 231 -13.50 7.88 -15.19
C THR A 231 -13.21 9.35 -14.86
N PRO A 232 -12.54 9.62 -13.73
CA PRO A 232 -12.33 10.99 -13.26
C PRO A 232 -11.50 11.79 -14.27
N TYR A 233 -11.80 13.08 -14.40
CA TYR A 233 -10.97 13.98 -15.19
C TYR A 233 -9.56 14.00 -14.58
N LEU A 234 -8.55 13.64 -15.38
CA LEU A 234 -7.17 13.50 -14.91
C LEU A 234 -6.62 14.76 -14.24
N GLY A 235 -7.10 15.96 -14.62
CA GLY A 235 -6.70 17.21 -13.99
C GLY A 235 -7.19 17.40 -12.56
N TYR A 236 -8.11 16.55 -12.07
CA TYR A 236 -8.52 16.51 -10.67
C TYR A 236 -7.76 15.46 -9.85
N ILE A 237 -7.01 14.57 -10.50
CA ILE A 237 -6.23 13.54 -9.81
C ILE A 237 -4.80 14.05 -9.63
N ASN A 238 -4.37 14.13 -8.37
CA ASN A 238 -3.01 14.50 -8.05
C ASN A 238 -1.98 13.52 -8.65
N ASP A 239 -0.75 14.00 -8.82
CA ASP A 239 0.34 13.23 -9.42
C ASP A 239 0.63 11.90 -8.69
N VAL A 240 0.53 11.87 -7.36
CA VAL A 240 0.84 10.69 -6.54
C VAL A 240 -0.11 9.52 -6.85
N PRO A 241 -1.46 9.67 -6.75
CA PRO A 241 -2.38 8.61 -7.19
C PRO A 241 -2.20 8.21 -8.66
N ARG A 242 -1.96 9.17 -9.56
CA ARG A 242 -1.71 8.89 -10.99
C ARG A 242 -0.48 8.00 -11.19
N PHE A 243 0.61 8.30 -10.49
CA PHE A 243 1.82 7.49 -10.49
C PHE A 243 1.59 6.11 -9.88
N ILE A 244 1.03 6.04 -8.66
CA ILE A 244 0.80 4.78 -7.95
C ILE A 244 -0.08 3.84 -8.77
N TRP A 245 -1.16 4.34 -9.39
CA TRP A 245 -2.03 3.52 -10.22
C TRP A 245 -1.27 2.94 -11.43
N ASN A 246 -0.50 3.77 -12.15
CA ASN A 246 0.27 3.32 -13.31
C ASN A 246 1.37 2.31 -12.92
N PHE A 247 2.06 2.59 -11.81
CA PHE A 247 3.10 1.74 -11.28
C PHE A 247 2.54 0.37 -10.86
N LEU A 248 1.47 0.34 -10.06
CA LEU A 248 0.81 -0.89 -9.64
C LEU A 248 0.26 -1.68 -10.83
N ALA A 249 -0.37 -1.00 -11.79
CA ALA A 249 -0.92 -1.63 -12.97
C ALA A 249 0.17 -2.33 -13.80
N ASP A 250 1.35 -1.73 -13.93
CA ASP A 250 2.50 -2.29 -14.65
C ASP A 250 3.13 -3.48 -13.90
N ILE A 251 3.48 -3.30 -12.62
CA ILE A 251 4.19 -4.34 -11.85
C ILE A 251 3.32 -5.57 -11.53
N THR A 252 2.01 -5.42 -11.51
CA THR A 252 1.06 -6.53 -11.29
C THR A 252 0.49 -7.09 -12.59
N SER A 253 0.87 -6.54 -13.75
CA SER A 253 0.37 -7.01 -15.03
C SER A 253 0.86 -8.41 -15.38
N ILE A 254 0.04 -9.15 -16.11
CA ILE A 254 0.45 -10.43 -16.70
C ILE A 254 1.23 -10.15 -17.99
N PRO A 255 2.49 -10.61 -18.12
CA PRO A 255 3.28 -10.41 -19.34
C PRO A 255 2.57 -11.01 -20.56
N LYS A 256 2.37 -10.20 -21.60
CA LYS A 256 1.95 -10.69 -22.92
C LYS A 256 3.14 -10.70 -23.87
N GLU A 257 3.26 -11.74 -24.68
CA GLU A 257 4.34 -11.88 -25.68
C GLU A 257 4.33 -10.76 -26.74
N ASN A 258 3.22 -10.02 -26.89
CA ASN A 258 3.08 -8.90 -27.82
C ASN A 258 2.56 -7.63 -27.12
N ASN A 259 3.45 -6.90 -26.43
CA ASN A 259 3.17 -5.61 -25.77
C ASN A 259 3.00 -4.41 -26.75
N SER A 260 2.63 -4.65 -28.02
CA SER A 260 2.72 -3.63 -29.06
C SER A 260 1.44 -2.85 -29.35
N SER A 261 0.32 -3.14 -28.66
CA SER A 261 -0.91 -2.37 -28.87
C SER A 261 -0.89 -1.06 -28.07
N SER A 262 -0.64 0.04 -28.78
CA SER A 262 -0.87 1.39 -28.27
C SER A 262 -2.34 1.57 -27.87
N CYS A 263 -2.59 2.24 -26.76
CA CYS A 263 -3.95 2.49 -26.28
C CYS A 263 -4.61 3.74 -26.89
N GLN A 264 -4.07 4.35 -27.95
CA GLN A 264 -4.68 5.53 -28.58
C GLN A 264 -6.16 5.33 -28.99
N LYS A 265 -6.58 4.09 -29.23
CA LYS A 265 -7.97 3.72 -29.55
C LYS A 265 -8.67 2.97 -28.41
N GLY A 266 -8.12 3.02 -27.20
CA GLY A 266 -8.50 2.16 -26.08
C GLY A 266 -7.84 0.78 -26.13
N CYS A 267 -7.97 0.04 -25.04
CA CYS A 267 -7.58 -1.37 -24.97
C CYS A 267 -8.78 -2.26 -25.25
N ASN A 268 -8.56 -3.39 -25.93
CA ASN A 268 -9.65 -4.23 -26.43
C ASN A 268 -10.07 -5.32 -25.43
N GLY A 269 -9.19 -5.69 -24.50
CA GLY A 269 -9.48 -6.68 -23.48
C GLY A 269 -10.26 -6.10 -22.31
N ARG A 270 -11.23 -6.86 -21.81
CA ARG A 270 -12.06 -6.50 -20.65
C ARG A 270 -11.25 -6.15 -19.40
N ASP A 271 -10.10 -6.79 -19.23
CA ASP A 271 -9.17 -6.59 -18.11
C ASP A 271 -7.88 -5.88 -18.53
N GLU A 272 -7.87 -5.25 -19.71
CA GLU A 272 -6.76 -4.43 -20.15
C GLU A 272 -6.94 -2.98 -19.70
N VAL A 273 -5.87 -2.42 -19.16
CA VAL A 273 -5.79 -1.02 -18.76
C VAL A 273 -4.70 -0.32 -19.56
N CYS A 274 -4.90 0.96 -19.86
CA CYS A 274 -3.86 1.75 -20.51
C CYS A 274 -2.93 2.37 -19.47
N ILE A 275 -1.67 1.95 -19.49
CA ILE A 275 -0.61 2.51 -18.64
C ILE A 275 0.31 3.42 -19.47
N LYS A 276 1.04 4.32 -18.79
CA LYS A 276 2.10 5.18 -19.36
C LYS A 276 1.61 6.16 -20.44
N ALA A 277 0.29 6.35 -20.54
CA ALA A 277 -0.35 7.15 -21.60
C ALA A 277 0.15 8.60 -21.67
N GLU A 278 0.54 9.17 -20.54
CA GLU A 278 0.96 10.57 -20.44
C GLU A 278 2.40 10.83 -20.90
N THR A 279 3.21 9.79 -21.07
CA THR A 279 4.65 9.94 -21.34
C THR A 279 4.94 10.23 -22.82
N ASP A 280 4.31 9.48 -23.72
CA ASP A 280 4.51 9.58 -25.17
C ASP A 280 3.20 9.82 -25.95
N GLY A 281 2.08 9.97 -25.24
CA GLY A 281 0.74 10.13 -25.82
C GLY A 281 0.22 8.87 -26.53
N LYS A 282 0.88 7.72 -26.34
CA LYS A 282 0.49 6.44 -26.96
C LYS A 282 0.08 5.40 -25.93
N GLY A 283 0.79 5.34 -24.80
CA GLY A 283 0.58 4.36 -23.75
C GLY A 283 0.71 2.91 -24.22
N VAL A 284 0.60 1.97 -23.28
CA VAL A 284 0.64 0.53 -23.57
C VAL A 284 -0.52 -0.16 -22.86
N CYS A 285 -1.23 -1.04 -23.56
CA CYS A 285 -2.24 -1.88 -22.94
C CYS A 285 -1.57 -2.98 -22.10
N ALA A 286 -1.90 -3.02 -20.81
CA ALA A 286 -1.44 -4.03 -19.86
C ALA A 286 -2.63 -4.82 -19.33
N LEU A 287 -2.50 -6.15 -19.26
CA LEU A 287 -3.51 -6.99 -18.61
C LEU A 287 -3.34 -6.88 -17.09
N SER A 288 -4.17 -6.07 -16.45
CA SER A 288 -4.08 -5.79 -15.02
C SER A 288 -5.46 -5.55 -14.40
N THR A 289 -5.63 -5.98 -13.16
CA THR A 289 -6.85 -5.77 -12.36
C THR A 289 -6.83 -4.46 -11.57
N THR A 290 -5.80 -3.61 -11.74
CA THR A 290 -5.76 -2.30 -11.07
C THR A 290 -6.88 -1.39 -11.58
N ARG A 291 -7.64 -0.80 -10.66
CA ARG A 291 -8.76 0.11 -10.95
C ARG A 291 -8.67 1.33 -10.04
N TYR A 292 -9.20 2.45 -10.51
CA TYR A 292 -9.59 3.53 -9.61
C TYR A 292 -10.96 3.23 -9.02
N PHE A 293 -11.17 3.64 -7.78
CA PHE A 293 -12.50 3.87 -7.24
C PHE A 293 -12.60 5.35 -6.88
N LEU A 294 -13.82 5.86 -6.87
CA LEU A 294 -14.08 7.25 -6.56
C LEU A 294 -13.73 7.54 -5.11
N VAL A 295 -13.23 8.74 -4.83
CA VAL A 295 -13.01 9.28 -3.49
C VAL A 295 -13.56 10.69 -3.46
#